data_AF-A0A8C6MM25-F1
#
_entry.id   AF-A0A8C6MM25-F1
#
_cell.length_a   1.000
_cell.length_b   1.000
_cell.length_c   1.000
_cell.angle_alpha   90.00
_cell.angle_beta   90.00
_cell.angle_gamma   90.00
#
_symmetry.space_group_name_H-M   'P 1'
#
loop_
_entity.id
_entity.type
_entity.pdbx_description
1 polymer ?
#
loop_
_entity_poly.entity_id
_entity_poly.type
_entity_poly.pdbx_seq_one_letter_code
_entity_poly.pdbx_strand_id
1 'polypeptide(L)'
;MAAEADFLARYRAVSNKLKKRFLRKPNVAEASEQFGQLAKELKQQDWLQYAAFCNLAMARCEQTLFNAPGEALALTDAARLFLSSEKEIRALQAPGFDEHLQAALNCYSFAIKVYIEMNQPVMAASLCLEVGNALKVRSYYRLRLPLKLCVLTSAVVAGDYDGALSVFTEMQLMCQERGLPLPGTSTPVGAFLDIVAKCEISRVLLLMLLEPPPQKLLPEHAQTLEKYAWESFDPHSQDTESLKSLQTELW
;
A
#
# COMPACT_ATOMS: atom_id res chain seq x y z
N MET A 1 -11.86 4.58 34.38
CA MET A 1 -11.03 5.11 35.50
C MET A 1 -10.41 4.05 36.41
N ALA A 2 -11.15 3.25 37.21
CA ALA A 2 -10.50 2.26 38.09
C ALA A 2 -9.77 1.13 37.33
N ALA A 3 -10.37 0.62 36.24
CA ALA A 3 -9.76 -0.41 35.39
C ALA A 3 -8.55 0.10 34.58
N GLU A 4 -8.59 1.35 34.09
CA GLU A 4 -7.45 1.97 33.38
C GLU A 4 -6.25 2.19 34.31
N ALA A 5 -6.50 2.60 35.56
CA ALA A 5 -5.45 2.79 36.56
C ALA A 5 -4.76 1.46 36.92
N ASP A 6 -5.54 0.36 37.00
CA ASP A 6 -5.02 -0.98 37.23
C ASP A 6 -4.20 -1.49 36.02
N PHE A 7 -4.68 -1.29 34.79
CA PHE A 7 -3.93 -1.64 33.58
C PHE A 7 -2.57 -0.92 33.49
N LEU A 8 -2.56 0.41 33.65
CA LEU A 8 -1.31 1.19 33.56
C LEU A 8 -0.31 0.76 34.65
N ALA A 9 -0.79 0.38 35.84
CA ALA A 9 0.05 -0.17 36.89
C ALA A 9 0.66 -1.52 36.48
N ARG A 10 -0.14 -2.44 35.93
CA ARG A 10 0.33 -3.74 35.42
C ARG A 10 1.33 -3.58 34.27
N TYR A 11 1.04 -2.73 33.30
CA TYR A 11 1.93 -2.43 32.18
C TYR A 11 3.28 -1.85 32.64
N ARG A 12 3.26 -0.92 33.60
CA ARG A 12 4.48 -0.36 34.21
C ARG A 12 5.23 -1.41 35.01
N ALA A 13 4.54 -2.30 35.71
CA ALA A 13 5.17 -3.39 36.46
C ALA A 13 5.96 -4.31 35.53
N VAL A 14 5.38 -4.74 34.41
CA VAL A 14 6.08 -5.56 33.40
C VAL A 14 7.26 -4.78 32.79
N SER A 15 7.05 -3.51 32.42
CA SER A 15 8.11 -2.65 31.88
C SER A 15 9.27 -2.45 32.86
N ASN A 16 9.00 -2.36 34.16
CA ASN A 16 10.02 -2.24 35.20
C ASN A 16 10.80 -3.55 35.45
N LYS A 17 10.24 -4.71 35.08
CA LYS A 17 10.99 -5.99 35.07
C LYS A 17 12.04 -6.03 33.96
N LEU A 18 11.82 -5.31 32.85
CA LEU A 18 12.73 -5.22 31.72
C LEU A 18 13.89 -4.21 31.94
N LYS A 19 13.74 -3.28 32.89
CA LYS A 19 14.82 -2.34 33.22
C LYS A 19 16.03 -3.09 33.78
N LYS A 20 17.23 -2.77 33.28
CA LYS A 20 18.49 -3.34 33.78
C LYS A 20 18.59 -3.17 35.29
N ARG A 21 18.56 -4.29 36.01
CA ARG A 21 18.93 -4.36 37.43
C ARG A 21 20.38 -4.85 37.48
N PHE A 22 21.16 -4.28 38.40
CA PHE A 22 22.57 -4.64 38.57
C PHE A 22 22.74 -6.17 38.58
N LEU A 23 23.61 -6.69 37.70
CA LEU A 23 24.01 -8.11 37.55
C LEU A 23 22.96 -9.15 37.13
N ARG A 24 21.68 -8.82 36.89
CA ARG A 24 20.67 -9.82 36.45
C ARG A 24 20.13 -9.48 35.06
N LYS A 25 20.29 -10.41 34.11
CA LYS A 25 19.63 -10.32 32.80
C LYS A 25 18.10 -10.42 33.02
N PRO A 26 17.30 -9.45 32.53
CA PRO A 26 15.86 -9.52 32.65
C PRO A 26 15.33 -10.71 31.82
N ASN A 27 14.28 -11.37 32.32
CA ASN A 27 13.62 -12.45 31.60
C ASN A 27 12.67 -11.87 30.53
N VAL A 28 13.20 -11.68 29.32
CA VAL A 28 12.46 -11.02 28.23
C VAL A 28 11.32 -11.89 27.70
N ALA A 29 11.45 -13.21 27.73
CA ALA A 29 10.41 -14.14 27.28
C ALA A 29 9.16 -14.09 28.16
N GLU A 30 9.33 -14.12 29.49
CA GLU A 30 8.22 -13.99 30.44
C GLU A 30 7.54 -12.62 30.35
N ALA A 31 8.31 -11.56 30.09
CA ALA A 31 7.75 -10.23 29.86
C ALA A 31 6.90 -10.18 28.59
N SER A 32 7.36 -10.81 27.50
CA SER A 32 6.59 -10.93 26.25
C SER A 32 5.25 -11.64 26.49
N GLU A 33 5.25 -12.75 27.23
CA GLU A 33 4.02 -13.47 27.57
C GLU A 33 3.06 -12.64 28.44
N GLN A 34 3.59 -11.92 29.43
CA GLN A 34 2.78 -11.02 30.28
C GLN A 34 2.14 -9.89 29.48
N PHE A 35 2.86 -9.31 28.51
CA PHE A 35 2.26 -8.34 27.59
C PHE A 35 1.19 -8.96 26.69
N GLY A 36 1.39 -10.21 26.24
CA GLY A 36 0.41 -10.93 25.43
C GLY A 36 -0.90 -11.24 26.18
N GLN A 37 -0.82 -11.59 27.46
CA GLN A 37 -1.99 -11.77 28.31
C GLN A 37 -2.75 -10.44 28.49
N LEU A 38 -2.03 -9.36 28.81
CA LEU A 38 -2.61 -8.01 28.92
C LEU A 38 -3.26 -7.55 27.62
N ALA A 39 -2.63 -7.79 26.46
CA ALA A 39 -3.18 -7.43 25.17
C ALA A 39 -4.53 -8.13 24.89
N LYS A 40 -4.65 -9.40 25.27
CA LYS A 40 -5.90 -10.18 25.11
C LYS A 40 -7.01 -9.65 26.02
N GLU A 41 -6.71 -9.38 27.29
CA GLU A 41 -7.67 -8.79 28.25
C GLU A 41 -8.17 -7.43 27.75
N LEU A 42 -7.27 -6.56 27.30
CA LEU A 42 -7.64 -5.24 26.78
C LEU A 42 -8.46 -5.33 25.49
N LYS A 43 -8.17 -6.30 24.62
CA LYS A 43 -8.95 -6.56 23.42
C LYS A 43 -10.36 -7.05 23.75
N GLN A 44 -10.53 -7.84 24.81
CA GLN A 44 -11.87 -8.27 25.28
C GLN A 44 -12.69 -7.12 25.86
N GLN A 45 -12.02 -6.09 26.36
CA GLN A 45 -12.65 -4.89 26.93
C GLN A 45 -12.77 -3.75 25.90
N ASP A 46 -12.51 -4.01 24.60
CA ASP A 46 -12.54 -3.05 23.49
C ASP A 46 -11.55 -1.87 23.59
N TRP A 47 -10.52 -1.96 24.43
CA TRP A 47 -9.46 -0.95 24.53
C TRP A 47 -8.36 -1.17 23.47
N LEU A 48 -8.72 -1.00 22.19
CA LEU A 48 -7.88 -1.38 21.04
C LEU A 48 -6.52 -0.69 21.00
N GLN A 49 -6.46 0.62 21.28
CA GLN A 49 -5.20 1.39 21.26
C GLN A 49 -4.21 0.88 22.31
N TYR A 50 -4.68 0.56 23.51
CA TYR A 50 -3.82 0.04 24.58
C TYR A 50 -3.37 -1.39 24.28
N ALA A 51 -4.23 -2.22 23.69
CA ALA A 51 -3.84 -3.55 23.22
C ALA A 51 -2.76 -3.47 22.14
N ALA A 52 -2.81 -2.48 21.25
CA ALA A 52 -1.78 -2.25 20.25
C ALA A 52 -0.42 -1.89 20.88
N PHE A 53 -0.39 -1.05 21.93
CA PHE A 53 0.84 -0.74 22.66
C PHE A 53 1.44 -1.97 23.36
N CYS A 54 0.62 -2.87 23.91
CA CYS A 54 1.10 -4.14 24.46
C CYS A 54 1.75 -5.01 23.39
N ASN A 55 1.16 -5.13 22.20
CA ASN A 55 1.75 -5.87 21.09
C ASN A 55 3.05 -5.23 20.58
N LEU A 56 3.15 -3.89 20.57
CA LEU A 56 4.41 -3.20 20.27
C LEU A 56 5.51 -3.51 21.29
N ALA A 57 5.16 -3.59 22.57
CA ALA A 57 6.08 -3.99 23.63
C ALA A 57 6.54 -5.45 23.47
N MET A 58 5.63 -6.35 23.07
CA MET A 58 5.97 -7.72 22.71
C MET A 58 6.96 -7.77 21.54
N ALA A 59 6.71 -7.03 20.46
CA ALA A 59 7.62 -6.98 19.31
C ALA A 59 9.05 -6.60 19.72
N ARG A 60 9.21 -5.60 20.61
CA ARG A 60 10.52 -5.21 21.15
C ARG A 60 11.17 -6.31 22.00
N CYS A 61 10.36 -7.09 22.72
CA CYS A 61 10.84 -8.23 23.49
C CYS A 61 11.34 -9.34 22.53
N GLU A 62 10.55 -9.69 21.52
CA GLU A 62 10.90 -10.70 20.51
C GLU A 62 12.14 -10.30 19.70
N GLN A 63 12.28 -9.01 19.36
CA GLN A 63 13.49 -8.46 18.74
C GLN A 63 14.74 -8.72 19.60
N THR A 64 14.63 -8.50 20.91
CA THR A 64 15.74 -8.73 21.86
C THR A 64 16.04 -10.23 22.01
N LEU A 65 15.05 -11.09 21.79
CA LEU A 65 15.18 -12.56 21.78
C LEU A 65 15.66 -13.09 20.42
N PHE A 66 15.87 -12.24 19.42
CA PHE A 66 16.19 -12.61 18.03
C PHE A 66 15.15 -13.54 17.39
N ASN A 67 13.89 -13.42 17.82
CA ASN A 67 12.77 -14.15 17.24
C ASN A 67 12.08 -13.33 16.15
N ALA A 68 12.72 -13.26 14.98
CA ALA A 68 12.22 -12.51 13.82
C ALA A 68 10.76 -12.83 13.41
N PRO A 69 10.29 -14.11 13.33
CA PRO A 69 8.88 -14.37 13.01
C PRO A 69 7.92 -13.87 14.09
N GLY A 70 8.29 -14.02 15.37
CA GLY A 70 7.48 -13.53 16.49
C GLY A 70 7.39 -12.00 16.51
N GLU A 71 8.50 -11.32 16.23
CA GLU A 71 8.57 -9.87 16.09
C GLU A 71 7.65 -9.38 14.97
N ALA A 72 7.76 -9.98 13.77
CA ALA A 72 6.96 -9.60 12.62
C ALA A 72 5.46 -9.78 12.89
N LEU A 73 5.06 -10.91 13.48
CA LEU A 73 3.66 -11.16 13.85
C LEU A 73 3.15 -10.12 14.86
N ALA A 74 3.89 -9.88 15.94
CA ALA A 74 3.51 -8.90 16.95
C ALA A 74 3.39 -7.48 16.38
N LEU A 75 4.27 -7.07 15.47
CA LEU A 75 4.19 -5.80 14.75
C LEU A 75 2.94 -5.71 13.86
N THR A 76 2.62 -6.77 13.12
CA THR A 76 1.43 -6.79 12.26
C THR A 76 0.13 -6.76 13.06
N ASP A 77 0.05 -7.46 14.19
CA ASP A 77 -1.11 -7.44 15.08
C ASP A 77 -1.28 -6.07 15.74
N ALA A 78 -0.17 -5.42 16.16
CA ALA A 78 -0.21 -4.05 16.67
C ALA A 78 -0.75 -3.07 15.60
N ALA A 79 -0.27 -3.19 14.36
CA ALA A 79 -0.68 -2.32 13.26
C ALA A 79 -2.18 -2.47 12.94
N ARG A 80 -2.71 -3.70 12.93
CA ARG A 80 -4.14 -3.99 12.71
C ARG A 80 -5.02 -3.39 13.81
N LEU A 81 -4.57 -3.45 15.07
CA LEU A 81 -5.29 -2.86 16.19
C LEU A 81 -5.32 -1.33 16.09
N PHE A 82 -4.20 -0.68 15.73
CA PHE A 82 -4.18 0.77 15.49
C PHE A 82 -5.09 1.19 14.32
N LEU A 83 -5.12 0.41 13.23
CA LEU A 83 -6.06 0.68 12.13
C LEU A 83 -7.52 0.52 12.57
N SER A 84 -7.81 -0.40 13.49
CA SER A 84 -9.15 -0.63 14.00
C SER A 84 -9.58 0.47 14.97
N SER A 85 -8.71 0.89 15.89
CA SER A 85 -8.99 2.02 16.79
C SER A 85 -9.23 3.31 16.00
N GLU A 86 -8.51 3.50 14.90
CA GLU A 86 -8.72 4.68 14.09
C GLU A 86 -10.05 4.67 13.30
N LYS A 87 -10.51 3.49 12.87
CA LYS A 87 -11.85 3.35 12.28
C LYS A 87 -12.94 3.73 13.28
N GLU A 88 -12.76 3.40 14.56
CA GLU A 88 -13.70 3.77 15.62
C GLU A 88 -13.70 5.27 15.89
N ILE A 89 -12.52 5.90 16.05
CA ILE A 89 -12.41 7.36 16.21
C ILE A 89 -13.05 8.08 15.02
N ARG A 90 -12.83 7.56 13.82
CA ARG A 90 -13.42 8.11 12.61
C ARG A 90 -14.94 7.95 12.56
N ALA A 91 -15.47 6.83 13.02
CA ALA A 91 -16.92 6.62 13.12
C ALA A 91 -17.58 7.67 14.03
N LEU A 92 -16.84 8.15 15.04
CA LEU A 92 -17.27 9.23 15.93
C LEU A 92 -17.16 10.63 15.30
N GLN A 93 -16.65 10.74 14.06
CA GLN A 93 -16.42 12.00 13.33
C GLN A 93 -15.61 13.05 14.12
N ALA A 94 -14.81 12.61 15.09
CA ALA A 94 -13.96 13.50 15.85
C ALA A 94 -12.79 13.99 14.96
N PRO A 95 -12.43 15.28 15.00
CA PRO A 95 -11.22 15.77 14.37
C PRO A 95 -10.02 15.14 15.07
N GLY A 96 -9.38 14.17 14.41
CA GLY A 96 -8.17 13.50 14.88
C GLY A 96 -6.94 13.90 14.07
N PHE A 97 -5.76 13.83 14.67
CA PHE A 97 -4.47 14.11 14.03
C PHE A 97 -3.84 12.88 13.34
N ASP A 98 -4.66 11.87 13.00
CA ASP A 98 -4.22 10.61 12.37
C ASP A 98 -3.04 9.92 13.10
N GLU A 99 -2.92 10.08 14.43
CA GLU A 99 -1.79 9.54 15.21
C GLU A 99 -1.74 8.01 15.17
N HIS A 100 -2.90 7.36 15.24
CA HIS A 100 -3.01 5.91 15.13
C HIS A 100 -2.66 5.41 13.72
N LEU A 101 -2.91 6.21 12.68
CA LEU A 101 -2.51 5.86 11.32
C LEU A 101 -1.01 5.83 11.21
N GLN A 102 -0.37 6.91 11.64
CA GLN A 102 1.07 7.06 11.60
C GLN A 102 1.75 5.94 12.39
N ALA A 103 1.20 5.61 13.58
CA ALA A 103 1.65 4.47 14.35
C ALA A 103 1.51 3.14 13.59
N ALA A 104 0.36 2.90 12.95
CA ALA A 104 0.14 1.69 12.14
C ALA A 104 1.11 1.59 10.96
N LEU A 105 1.30 2.67 10.19
CA LEU A 105 2.21 2.72 9.03
C LEU A 105 3.65 2.45 9.44
N ASN A 106 4.08 3.00 10.57
CA ASN A 106 5.41 2.74 11.11
C ASN A 106 5.55 1.25 11.49
N CYS A 107 4.54 0.66 12.17
CA CYS A 107 4.56 -0.76 12.53
C CYS A 107 4.63 -1.67 11.30
N TYR A 108 3.83 -1.41 10.26
CA TYR A 108 3.90 -2.16 9.00
C TYR A 108 5.26 -1.99 8.30
N SER A 109 5.82 -0.78 8.31
CA SER A 109 7.13 -0.51 7.71
C SER A 109 8.25 -1.31 8.40
N PHE A 110 8.19 -1.46 9.72
CA PHE A 110 9.11 -2.33 10.45
C PHE A 110 8.85 -3.82 10.16
N ALA A 111 7.59 -4.28 10.15
CA ALA A 111 7.26 -5.66 9.82
C ALA A 111 7.74 -6.07 8.42
N ILE A 112 7.58 -5.19 7.43
CA ILE A 112 8.06 -5.40 6.06
C ILE A 112 9.58 -5.59 6.04
N LYS A 113 10.34 -4.75 6.76
CA LYS A 113 11.80 -4.89 6.86
C LYS A 113 12.20 -6.25 7.44
N VAL A 114 11.54 -6.67 8.53
CA VAL A 114 11.79 -7.98 9.15
C VAL A 114 11.49 -9.12 8.16
N TYR A 115 10.37 -9.08 7.42
CA TYR A 115 10.06 -10.12 6.42
C TYR A 115 11.04 -10.15 5.23
N ILE A 116 11.60 -9.01 4.85
CA ILE A 116 12.66 -8.93 3.83
C ILE A 116 13.96 -9.56 4.36
N GLU A 117 14.34 -9.24 5.59
CA GLU A 117 15.50 -9.85 6.26
C GLU A 117 15.36 -11.37 6.42
N MET A 118 14.13 -11.86 6.62
CA MET A 118 13.79 -13.28 6.67
C MET A 118 13.71 -13.97 5.30
N ASN A 119 14.00 -13.25 4.20
CA ASN A 119 13.92 -13.75 2.82
C ASN A 119 12.51 -14.25 2.42
N GLN A 120 11.46 -13.64 2.98
CA GLN A 120 10.05 -13.92 2.65
C GLN A 120 9.38 -12.71 1.98
N PRO A 121 9.74 -12.37 0.73
CA PRO A 121 9.22 -11.19 0.04
C PRO A 121 7.72 -11.27 -0.24
N VAL A 122 7.15 -12.47 -0.33
CA VAL A 122 5.71 -12.69 -0.54
C VAL A 122 4.90 -12.18 0.66
N MET A 123 5.38 -12.42 1.87
CA MET A 123 4.73 -11.94 3.09
C MET A 123 4.83 -10.42 3.18
N ALA A 124 6.01 -9.85 2.90
CA ALA A 124 6.18 -8.40 2.81
C ALA A 124 5.20 -7.75 1.81
N ALA A 125 5.07 -8.32 0.60
CA ALA A 125 4.12 -7.84 -0.41
C ALA A 125 2.66 -7.92 0.08
N SER A 126 2.29 -8.97 0.80
CA SER A 126 0.93 -9.10 1.35
C SER A 126 0.61 -7.99 2.37
N LEU A 127 1.58 -7.59 3.19
CA LEU A 127 1.41 -6.49 4.13
C LEU A 127 1.28 -5.14 3.42
N CYS A 128 2.09 -4.91 2.38
CA CYS A 128 1.94 -3.71 1.54
C CYS A 128 0.54 -3.61 0.93
N LEU A 129 -0.04 -4.74 0.49
CA LEU A 129 -1.41 -4.78 -0.03
C LEU A 129 -2.46 -4.49 1.06
N GLU A 130 -2.27 -5.02 2.27
CA GLU A 130 -3.16 -4.77 3.41
C GLU A 130 -3.19 -3.27 3.77
N VAL A 131 -2.01 -2.64 3.86
CA VAL A 131 -1.86 -1.19 4.09
C VAL A 131 -2.49 -0.39 2.96
N GLY A 132 -2.19 -0.75 1.71
CA GLY A 132 -2.76 -0.09 0.54
C GLY A 132 -4.28 -0.12 0.54
N ASN A 133 -4.90 -1.26 0.88
CA ASN A 133 -6.35 -1.37 1.01
C ASN A 133 -6.91 -0.57 2.18
N ALA A 134 -6.21 -0.54 3.32
CA ALA A 134 -6.63 0.24 4.49
C ALA A 134 -6.57 1.75 4.21
N LEU A 135 -5.55 2.22 3.49
CA LEU A 135 -5.41 3.61 3.05
C LEU A 135 -6.42 3.96 1.96
N LYS A 136 -6.67 3.03 1.03
CA LYS A 136 -7.67 3.17 -0.02
C LYS A 136 -9.03 3.47 0.59
N VAL A 137 -9.50 2.70 1.57
CA VAL A 137 -10.78 2.98 2.27
C VAL A 137 -10.85 4.41 2.83
N ARG A 138 -9.72 5.02 3.20
CA ARG A 138 -9.66 6.41 3.70
C ARG A 138 -9.72 7.45 2.59
N SER A 139 -9.13 7.20 1.43
CA SER A 139 -9.28 8.12 0.29
C SER A 139 -10.63 7.92 -0.43
N TYR A 140 -11.36 6.85 -0.09
CA TYR A 140 -12.48 6.30 -0.87
C TYR A 140 -13.89 6.68 -0.35
N TYR A 141 -14.05 7.78 0.38
CA TYR A 141 -15.30 8.54 0.25
C TYR A 141 -15.40 9.27 -1.11
N ARG A 142 -14.54 8.95 -2.10
CA ARG A 142 -14.73 9.41 -3.48
C ARG A 142 -14.84 8.41 -4.62
N LEU A 143 -14.28 7.18 -4.66
CA LEU A 143 -14.54 6.30 -5.84
C LEU A 143 -14.20 4.82 -5.65
N ARG A 144 -15.21 3.94 -5.58
CA ARG A 144 -15.14 2.47 -5.37
C ARG A 144 -14.63 1.71 -6.63
N LEU A 145 -13.46 1.06 -6.60
CA LEU A 145 -13.00 0.11 -7.66
C LEU A 145 -12.11 -1.05 -7.15
N PRO A 146 -12.12 -2.25 -7.79
CA PRO A 146 -11.59 -3.49 -7.22
C PRO A 146 -10.09 -3.80 -7.44
N LEU A 147 -9.46 -4.21 -6.33
CA LEU A 147 -8.53 -5.33 -6.05
C LEU A 147 -7.23 -5.68 -6.82
N LYS A 148 -6.80 -5.03 -7.91
CA LYS A 148 -5.35 -5.04 -8.29
C LYS A 148 -4.79 -3.65 -8.61
N LEU A 149 -5.58 -2.66 -8.26
CA LEU A 149 -5.31 -1.23 -8.35
C LEU A 149 -4.68 -0.74 -7.03
N CYS A 150 -3.90 -1.55 -6.29
CA CYS A 150 -3.52 -1.20 -4.91
C CYS A 150 -2.34 -0.20 -4.87
N VAL A 151 -1.35 -0.36 -5.75
CA VAL A 151 -0.29 0.65 -6.01
C VAL A 151 -0.85 1.84 -6.81
N LEU A 152 -1.91 1.57 -7.57
CA LEU A 152 -2.46 2.47 -8.56
C LEU A 152 -3.45 3.47 -7.97
N THR A 153 -4.15 3.10 -6.90
CA THR A 153 -5.04 4.02 -6.18
C THR A 153 -4.30 4.90 -5.20
N SER A 154 -3.08 4.55 -4.79
CA SER A 154 -2.24 5.47 -4.00
C SER A 154 -1.57 6.52 -4.89
N ALA A 155 -1.09 6.16 -6.10
CA ALA A 155 -0.43 7.10 -7.00
C ALA A 155 -1.41 8.13 -7.62
N VAL A 156 -2.57 7.67 -8.11
CA VAL A 156 -3.60 8.57 -8.68
C VAL A 156 -4.23 9.48 -7.62
N VAL A 157 -4.38 8.99 -6.38
CA VAL A 157 -4.89 9.82 -5.27
C VAL A 157 -3.82 10.78 -4.73
N ALA A 158 -2.54 10.45 -4.85
CA ALA A 158 -1.43 11.34 -4.51
C ALA A 158 -1.17 12.42 -5.58
N GLY A 159 -1.85 12.36 -6.74
CA GLY A 159 -1.62 13.27 -7.88
C GLY A 159 -0.36 12.95 -8.68
N ASP A 160 0.28 11.80 -8.45
CA ASP A 160 1.47 11.36 -9.16
C ASP A 160 1.08 10.46 -10.35
N TYR A 161 0.66 11.12 -11.41
CA TYR A 161 0.21 10.47 -12.65
C TYR A 161 1.38 9.87 -13.44
N ASP A 162 2.60 10.42 -13.31
CA ASP A 162 3.81 9.90 -13.94
C ASP A 162 4.25 8.57 -13.30
N GLY A 163 4.22 8.47 -11.96
CA GLY A 163 4.45 7.22 -11.24
C GLY A 163 3.38 6.16 -11.53
N ALA A 164 2.13 6.55 -11.81
CA ALA A 164 1.09 5.63 -12.23
C ALA A 164 1.36 5.07 -13.65
N LEU A 165 1.83 5.92 -14.58
CA LEU A 165 2.20 5.52 -15.94
C LEU A 165 3.32 4.48 -15.97
N SER A 166 4.37 4.65 -15.15
CA SER A 166 5.48 3.70 -15.09
C SER A 166 5.02 2.32 -14.59
N VAL A 167 4.21 2.28 -13.53
CA VAL A 167 3.66 1.04 -12.98
C VAL A 167 2.75 0.32 -14.00
N PHE A 168 1.94 1.04 -14.76
CA PHE A 168 1.12 0.43 -15.82
C PHE A 168 1.96 -0.19 -16.94
N THR A 169 3.06 0.46 -17.26
CA THR A 169 3.99 0.03 -18.31
C THR A 169 4.72 -1.24 -17.90
N GLU A 170 5.27 -1.27 -16.68
CA GLU A 170 5.88 -2.47 -16.11
C GLU A 170 4.87 -3.63 -15.99
N MET A 171 3.64 -3.34 -15.56
CA MET A 171 2.60 -4.36 -15.44
C MET A 171 2.25 -5.00 -16.79
N GLN A 172 2.23 -4.22 -17.87
CA GLN A 172 1.99 -4.72 -19.22
C GLN A 172 3.15 -5.60 -19.71
N LEU A 173 4.40 -5.16 -19.54
CA LEU A 173 5.59 -5.93 -19.89
C LEU A 173 5.64 -7.27 -19.16
N MET A 174 5.39 -7.26 -17.84
CA MET A 174 5.37 -8.47 -17.03
C MET A 174 4.28 -9.47 -17.45
N CYS A 175 3.13 -8.97 -17.91
CA CYS A 175 2.05 -9.82 -18.43
C CYS A 175 2.40 -10.42 -19.79
N GLN A 176 3.16 -9.70 -20.63
CA GLN A 176 3.63 -10.17 -21.92
C GLN A 176 4.77 -11.18 -21.78
N GLU A 177 5.67 -11.00 -20.81
CA GLU A 177 6.78 -11.93 -20.54
C GLU A 177 6.33 -13.22 -19.85
N ARG A 178 5.36 -13.14 -18.93
CA ARG A 178 4.91 -14.30 -18.11
C ARG A 178 3.63 -14.95 -18.59
N GLY A 179 2.83 -14.26 -19.41
CA GLY A 179 1.66 -14.86 -20.04
C GLY A 179 2.12 -15.84 -21.11
N LEU A 180 1.52 -17.05 -21.17
CA LEU A 180 1.79 -17.95 -22.29
C LEU A 180 1.38 -17.25 -23.59
N PRO A 181 2.31 -16.99 -24.52
CA PRO A 181 1.94 -16.49 -25.83
C PRO A 181 1.29 -17.62 -26.62
N LEU A 182 0.22 -17.31 -27.35
CA LEU A 182 -0.27 -18.21 -28.40
C LEU A 182 0.81 -18.35 -29.49
N PRO A 183 0.97 -19.53 -30.10
CA PRO A 183 1.87 -19.69 -31.25
C PRO A 183 1.47 -18.70 -32.36
N GLY A 184 2.33 -17.70 -32.62
CA GLY A 184 2.12 -16.70 -33.67
C GLY A 184 1.56 -15.35 -33.23
N THR A 185 1.24 -15.14 -31.94
CA THR A 185 0.80 -13.82 -31.44
C THR A 185 1.43 -13.49 -30.08
N SER A 186 1.91 -12.25 -29.91
CA SER A 186 2.44 -11.71 -28.64
C SER A 186 1.35 -11.40 -27.60
N THR A 187 0.13 -11.91 -27.79
CA THR A 187 -1.01 -11.68 -26.91
C THR A 187 -1.07 -12.76 -25.82
N PRO A 188 -1.10 -12.38 -24.54
CA PRO A 188 -1.18 -13.34 -23.44
C PRO A 188 -2.59 -13.92 -23.31
N VAL A 189 -2.70 -15.19 -22.93
CA VAL A 189 -3.98 -15.90 -22.80
C VAL A 189 -4.53 -15.85 -21.36
N GLY A 190 -5.85 -15.73 -21.22
CA GLY A 190 -6.56 -15.89 -19.95
C GLY A 190 -6.58 -14.64 -19.07
N ALA A 191 -6.39 -14.79 -17.75
CA ALA A 191 -6.50 -13.68 -16.78
C ALA A 191 -5.51 -12.52 -17.03
N PHE A 192 -4.44 -12.78 -17.80
CA PHE A 192 -3.48 -11.75 -18.23
C PHE A 192 -4.05 -10.83 -19.31
N LEU A 193 -4.98 -11.31 -20.15
CA LEU A 193 -5.63 -10.50 -21.19
C LEU A 193 -6.47 -9.37 -20.57
N ASP A 194 -7.27 -9.70 -19.56
CA ASP A 194 -8.08 -8.72 -18.82
C ASP A 194 -7.21 -7.66 -18.12
N ILE A 195 -6.02 -8.06 -17.65
CA ILE A 195 -5.06 -7.17 -17.01
C ILE A 195 -4.43 -6.24 -18.05
N VAL A 196 -3.95 -6.79 -19.18
CA VAL A 196 -3.36 -6.01 -20.26
C VAL A 196 -4.38 -5.01 -20.83
N ALA A 197 -5.63 -5.42 -21.05
CA ALA A 197 -6.68 -4.52 -21.51
C ALA A 197 -6.90 -3.34 -20.55
N LYS A 198 -6.93 -3.61 -19.24
CA LYS A 198 -7.07 -2.55 -18.22
C LYS A 198 -5.85 -1.62 -18.18
N CYS A 199 -4.64 -2.16 -18.31
CA CYS A 199 -3.41 -1.37 -18.38
C CYS A 199 -3.39 -0.49 -19.62
N GLU A 200 -3.77 -1.02 -20.80
CA GLU A 200 -3.84 -0.25 -22.04
C GLU A 200 -4.84 0.91 -21.94
N ILE A 201 -6.07 0.65 -21.51
CA ILE A 201 -7.11 1.68 -21.37
C ILE A 201 -6.65 2.77 -20.40
N SER A 202 -6.12 2.38 -19.24
CA SER A 202 -5.70 3.35 -18.22
C SER A 202 -4.50 4.18 -18.66
N ARG A 203 -3.56 3.58 -19.41
CA ARG A 203 -2.39 4.26 -19.96
C ARG A 203 -2.78 5.29 -21.02
N VAL A 204 -3.73 4.96 -21.90
CA VAL A 204 -4.28 5.93 -22.87
C VAL A 204 -4.92 7.11 -22.15
N LEU A 205 -5.78 6.85 -21.15
CA LEU A 205 -6.44 7.91 -20.39
C LEU A 205 -5.43 8.81 -19.65
N LEU A 206 -4.38 8.23 -19.07
CA LEU A 206 -3.31 9.00 -18.40
C LEU A 206 -2.47 9.82 -19.38
N LEU A 207 -2.16 9.27 -20.56
CA LEU A 207 -1.42 9.98 -21.60
C LEU A 207 -2.23 11.16 -22.17
N MET A 208 -3.55 11.02 -22.29
CA MET A 208 -4.43 12.15 -22.67
C MET A 208 -4.55 13.20 -21.56
N LEU A 209 -4.41 12.82 -20.29
CA LEU A 209 -4.50 13.75 -19.17
C LEU A 209 -3.20 14.51 -18.92
N LEU A 210 -2.05 13.85 -19.13
CA LEU A 210 -0.72 14.42 -18.87
C LEU A 210 -0.13 15.18 -20.06
N GLU A 211 -0.55 14.85 -21.28
CA GLU A 211 0.00 15.37 -22.54
C GLU A 211 1.53 15.56 -22.48
N PRO A 212 2.29 14.47 -22.21
CA PRO A 212 3.71 14.60 -21.98
C PRO A 212 4.43 15.10 -23.24
N PRO A 213 5.42 16.01 -23.11
CA PRO A 213 6.18 16.48 -24.25
C PRO A 213 6.92 15.31 -24.92
N PRO A 214 7.14 15.36 -26.25
CA PRO A 214 7.66 14.23 -27.02
C PRO A 214 9.03 13.72 -26.55
N GLN A 215 9.79 14.55 -25.83
CA GLN A 215 11.08 14.18 -25.24
C GLN A 215 10.99 13.22 -24.04
N LYS A 216 9.85 13.17 -23.36
CA LYS A 216 9.60 12.29 -22.19
C LYS A 216 8.76 11.06 -22.56
N LEU A 217 8.41 10.92 -23.83
CA LEU A 217 7.48 9.92 -24.30
C LEU A 217 8.25 8.62 -24.61
N LEU A 218 8.14 7.64 -23.71
CA LEU A 218 8.75 6.32 -23.92
C LEU A 218 8.18 5.66 -25.19
N PRO A 219 8.99 4.85 -25.91
CA PRO A 219 8.56 4.22 -27.17
C PRO A 219 7.29 3.37 -27.02
N GLU A 220 7.09 2.78 -25.85
CA GLU A 220 5.88 1.99 -25.55
C GLU A 220 4.62 2.86 -25.45
N HIS A 221 4.75 4.11 -24.96
CA HIS A 221 3.66 5.07 -24.94
C HIS A 221 3.31 5.54 -26.35
N ALA A 222 4.34 5.76 -27.19
CA ALA A 222 4.16 6.17 -28.58
C ALA A 222 3.37 5.12 -29.36
N GLN A 223 3.78 3.85 -29.28
CA GLN A 223 3.11 2.73 -29.93
C GLN A 223 1.64 2.58 -29.50
N THR A 224 1.33 2.92 -28.25
CA THR A 224 -0.03 2.84 -27.73
C THR A 224 -0.89 3.96 -28.28
N LEU A 225 -0.38 5.19 -28.29
CA LEU A 225 -1.07 6.32 -28.90
C LEU A 225 -1.26 6.10 -30.39
N GLU A 226 -0.23 5.60 -31.10
CA GLU A 226 -0.31 5.24 -32.51
C GLU A 226 -1.38 4.17 -32.76
N LYS A 227 -1.48 3.13 -31.92
CA LYS A 227 -2.52 2.08 -32.04
C LYS A 227 -3.94 2.66 -31.93
N TYR A 228 -4.16 3.63 -31.06
CA TYR A 228 -5.49 4.22 -30.80
C TYR A 228 -5.76 5.54 -31.54
N ALA A 229 -4.78 6.06 -32.28
CA ALA A 229 -4.95 7.26 -33.11
C ALA A 229 -5.72 7.01 -34.43
N TRP A 230 -6.01 5.76 -34.78
CA TRP A 230 -6.53 5.37 -36.11
C TRP A 230 -8.06 5.44 -36.27
N GLU A 231 -8.74 6.36 -35.58
CA GLU A 231 -10.13 6.72 -35.90
C GLU A 231 -10.35 8.22 -36.18
N SER A 232 -9.31 9.03 -36.35
CA SER A 232 -9.47 10.42 -36.82
C SER A 232 -9.23 10.61 -38.32
N PHE A 233 -9.11 9.54 -39.10
CA PHE A 233 -9.17 9.61 -40.57
C PHE A 233 -10.31 8.76 -41.09
N ASP A 234 -11.51 9.33 -41.05
CA ASP A 234 -12.62 8.90 -41.88
C ASP A 234 -12.23 9.19 -43.36
N PRO A 235 -12.02 8.20 -44.24
CA PRO A 235 -11.60 8.45 -45.62
C PRO A 235 -12.72 9.01 -46.52
N HIS A 236 -13.87 9.39 -45.95
CA HIS A 236 -15.05 9.83 -46.70
C HIS A 236 -15.40 11.31 -46.58
N SER A 237 -14.50 12.15 -46.08
CA SER A 237 -14.55 13.59 -46.32
C SER A 237 -13.30 14.06 -47.06
N GLN A 238 -13.13 13.59 -48.31
CA GLN A 238 -12.53 14.46 -49.31
C GLN A 238 -13.46 15.66 -49.46
N ASP A 239 -13.05 16.83 -48.97
CA ASP A 239 -12.89 17.98 -49.84
C ASP A 239 -12.30 19.20 -49.10
N THR A 240 -11.23 19.72 -49.70
CA THR A 240 -10.77 21.11 -49.69
C THR A 240 -10.03 21.67 -48.47
N GLU A 241 -8.73 21.89 -48.67
CA GLU A 241 -7.98 23.10 -48.29
C GLU A 241 -8.08 23.61 -46.85
N SER A 242 -7.22 23.12 -45.94
CA SER A 242 -6.88 23.87 -44.71
C SER A 242 -5.55 23.49 -44.06
N LEU A 243 -4.60 22.90 -44.80
CA LEU A 243 -3.23 22.63 -44.31
C LEU A 243 -2.17 23.56 -44.95
N LYS A 244 -2.58 24.75 -45.41
CA LYS A 244 -1.67 25.83 -45.82
C LYS A 244 -1.74 27.10 -44.96
N SER A 245 -2.55 27.15 -43.91
CA SER A 245 -2.80 28.39 -43.14
C SER A 245 -2.07 28.52 -41.80
N LEU A 246 -1.16 27.62 -41.42
CA LEU A 246 -0.46 27.70 -40.12
C LEU A 246 1.06 27.87 -40.20
N GLN A 247 1.62 28.26 -41.35
CA GLN A 247 3.07 28.51 -41.49
C GLN A 247 3.49 29.83 -42.13
N THR A 248 2.57 30.77 -42.33
CA THR A 248 2.91 32.14 -42.71
C THR A 248 2.00 33.07 -41.95
N GLU A 249 2.53 33.63 -40.85
CA GLU A 249 2.22 34.93 -40.23
C GLU A 249 2.62 34.82 -38.75
N LEU A 250 3.90 35.05 -38.48
CA LEU A 250 4.41 35.79 -37.31
C LEU A 250 5.94 35.86 -37.43
N TRP A 251 6.34 36.90 -38.14
CA TRP A 251 7.49 37.72 -37.75
C TRP A 251 7.22 38.33 -36.38
#